data_AF-A0A1G9P3C7-F1
#
_entry.id   AF-A0A1G9P3C7-F1
#
_cell.length_a   1.000
_cell.length_b   1.000
_cell.length_c   1.000
_cell.angle_alpha   90.00
_cell.angle_beta   90.00
_cell.angle_gamma   90.00
#
_symmetry.space_group_name_H-M   'P 1'
#
loop_
_entity.id
_entity.type
_entity.pdbx_description
1 polymer ?
#
loop_
_entity_poly.entity_id
_entity_poly.type
_entity_poly.pdbx_seq_one_letter_code
_entity_poly.pdbx_strand_id
1 'polypeptide(L)' 'MRHIKLWIIAGLIALLALFAFQNMSQVELTVLFWSFQTSRIVVIGSSFLLGGVVGWLLKAFWHPGARARR' A
#
# COMPACT_ATOMS: atom_id res chain seq x y z
N MET A 1 -16.12 7.75 27.89
CA MET A 1 -14.93 7.65 26.99
C MET A 1 -15.02 6.54 25.94
N ARG A 2 -15.46 5.31 26.27
CA ARG A 2 -15.51 4.18 25.31
C ARG A 2 -16.43 4.42 24.10
N HIS A 3 -17.60 5.00 24.32
CA HIS A 3 -18.56 5.32 23.25
C HIS A 3 -18.06 6.39 22.28
N ILE A 4 -17.36 7.41 22.80
CA ILE A 4 -16.74 8.47 21.96
C ILE A 4 -15.70 7.87 21.02
N LYS A 5 -14.86 6.95 21.52
CA LYS A 5 -13.88 6.24 20.68
C LYS A 5 -14.56 5.43 19.57
N LEU A 6 -15.67 4.77 19.87
CA LEU A 6 -16.44 4.00 18.88
C LEU A 6 -17.05 4.90 17.80
N TRP A 7 -17.61 6.06 18.18
CA TRP A 7 -18.15 7.03 17.22
C TRP A 7 -17.06 7.64 16.34
N ILE A 8 -15.88 7.92 16.89
CA ILE A 8 -14.73 8.41 16.12
C ILE A 8 -14.28 7.35 15.12
N ILE A 9 -14.16 6.08 15.54
CA ILE A 9 -13.77 4.98 14.65
C ILE A 9 -14.81 4.80 13.54
N ALA A 10 -16.11 4.82 13.87
CA ALA A 10 -17.18 4.71 12.88
C ALA A 10 -17.15 5.87 11.87
N GLY A 11 -16.92 7.11 12.33
CA GLY A 11 -16.77 8.27 11.47
C GLY A 11 -15.57 8.17 10.54
N LEU A 12 -14.43 7.69 11.03
CA LEU A 12 -13.22 7.49 10.22
C LEU A 12 -13.41 6.39 9.16
N ILE A 13 -14.12 5.31 9.49
CA ILE A 13 -14.46 4.25 8.53
C ILE A 13 -15.37 4.79 7.42
N ALA A 14 -16.40 5.57 7.78
CA ALA A 14 -17.30 6.19 6.82
C ALA A 14 -16.55 7.17 5.90
N LEU A 15 -15.64 7.98 6.45
CA LEU A 15 -14.82 8.92 5.70
C LEU A 15 -13.87 8.19 4.73
N LEU A 16 -13.26 7.09 5.17
CA LEU A 16 -12.39 6.25 4.35
C LEU A 16 -13.16 5.61 3.19
N ALA A 17 -14.36 5.08 3.45
CA ALA A 17 -15.23 4.53 2.40
C ALA A 17 -15.62 5.60 1.38
N LEU A 18 -15.93 6.81 1.85
CA LEU A 18 -16.30 7.96 1.02
C LEU A 18 -15.13 8.45 0.17
N PHE A 19 -13.91 8.50 0.72
CA PHE A 19 -12.71 8.79 -0.05
C PHE A 19 -12.39 7.68 -1.05
N ALA A 20 -12.53 6.41 -0.68
CA ALA A 20 -12.33 5.30 -1.61
C ALA A 20 -13.32 5.36 -2.77
N PHE A 21 -14.60 5.67 -2.50
CA PHE A 21 -15.65 5.85 -3.51
C PHE A 21 -15.36 7.03 -4.44
N GLN A 22 -15.01 8.20 -3.89
CA GLN A 22 -14.65 9.36 -4.70
C GLN A 22 -13.36 9.17 -5.51
N ASN A 23 -12.42 8.38 -5.00
CA ASN A 23 -11.16 8.07 -5.66
C ASN A 23 -11.22 6.76 -6.47
N MET A 24 -12.42 6.24 -6.78
CA MET A 24 -12.62 5.15 -7.74
C MET A 24 -12.29 5.56 -9.19
N SER A 25 -11.84 6.79 -9.44
CA SER A 25 -11.35 7.22 -10.74
C SER A 25 -10.36 6.19 -11.29
N GLN A 26 -10.77 5.52 -12.36
CA GLN A 26 -9.94 4.52 -13.03
C GLN A 26 -8.70 5.22 -13.58
N VAL A 27 -7.53 4.65 -13.31
CA VAL A 27 -6.28 5.03 -13.96
C VAL A 27 -5.95 3.96 -14.98
N GLU A 28 -5.60 4.40 -16.18
CA GLU A 28 -5.05 3.51 -17.19
C GLU A 28 -3.59 3.23 -16.81
N LEU A 29 -3.30 1.97 -16.49
CA LEU A 29 -1.95 1.50 -16.29
C LEU A 29 -1.44 0.92 -17.59
N THR A 30 -0.31 1.45 -18.06
CA THR A 30 0.46 0.86 -19.16
C THR A 30 1.70 0.18 -18.60
N VAL A 31 1.78 -1.14 -18.71
CA VAL A 31 2.90 -1.98 -18.28
C VAL A 31 3.50 -2.66 -19.49
N LEU A 32 4.64 -2.15 -19.95
CA LEU A 32 5.37 -2.62 -21.14
C LEU A 32 4.50 -2.59 -22.42
N PHE A 33 3.75 -3.67 -22.67
CA PHE A 33 2.86 -3.84 -23.83
C PHE A 33 1.38 -4.02 -23.44
N TRP A 34 1.06 -3.97 -22.15
CA TRP A 34 -0.26 -4.24 -21.61
C TRP A 34 -0.84 -2.95 -21.08
N SER A 35 -2.00 -2.53 -21.57
CA SER A 35 -2.79 -1.46 -20.95
C SER A 35 -4.05 -2.03 -20.32
N PHE A 36 -4.34 -1.61 -19.09
CA PHE A 36 -5.58 -1.98 -18.41
C PHE A 36 -6.02 -0.87 -17.46
N GLN A 37 -7.33 -0.73 -17.30
CA GLN A 37 -7.90 0.23 -16.35
C GLN A 37 -8.06 -0.41 -14.99
N THR A 38 -7.56 0.26 -13.95
CA THR A 38 -7.73 -0.18 -12.57
C THR A 38 -7.90 1.02 -11.65
N SER A 39 -8.40 0.80 -10.43
CA SER A 39 -8.54 1.88 -9.45
C SER A 39 -7.17 2.29 -8.92
N ARG A 40 -6.94 3.60 -8.76
CA ARG A 40 -5.69 4.17 -8.20
C ARG A 40 -5.33 3.54 -6.85
N ILE A 41 -6.31 3.19 -6.03
CA ILE A 41 -6.07 2.56 -4.73
C ILE A 41 -5.44 1.17 -4.85
N VAL A 42 -5.81 0.40 -5.89
CA VAL A 42 -5.26 -0.92 -6.17
C VAL A 42 -3.81 -0.79 -6.62
N VAL A 43 -3.51 0.22 -7.45
CA VAL A 43 -2.14 0.53 -7.91
C VAL A 43 -1.24 0.91 -6.74
N ILE A 44 -1.67 1.87 -5.92
CA ILE A 44 -0.88 2.37 -4.79
C ILE A 44 -0.70 1.26 -3.75
N GLY A 45 -1.78 0.55 -3.41
CA GLY A 45 -1.74 -0.54 -2.44
C GLY A 45 -0.82 -1.69 -2.87
N SER A 46 -0.94 -2.15 -4.11
CA SER A 46 -0.08 -3.22 -4.64
C SER A 46 1.39 -2.78 -4.71
N SER A 47 1.67 -1.55 -5.16
CA SER A 47 3.04 -1.01 -5.20
C SER A 47 3.70 -0.95 -3.83
N PHE A 48 2.95 -0.51 -2.80
CA PHE A 48 3.44 -0.48 -1.42
C PHE A 48 3.73 -1.89 -0.88
N LEU A 49 2.82 -2.83 -1.08
CA LEU A 49 3.01 -4.22 -0.66
C LEU A 49 4.21 -4.88 -1.35
N LEU A 50 4.36 -4.68 -2.67
CA LEU A 50 5.49 -5.17 -3.42
C LEU A 50 6.81 -4.59 -2.91
N GLY A 51 6.87 -3.28 -2.66
CA GLY A 51 8.04 -2.64 -2.05
C GLY A 51 8.38 -3.22 -0.68
N GLY A 52 7.38 -3.47 0.17
CA GLY A 52 7.55 -4.10 1.48
C GLY A 52 8.08 -5.54 1.39
N VAL A 53 7.53 -6.35 0.48
CA VAL A 53 8.00 -7.72 0.23
C VAL A 53 9.43 -7.73 -0.28
N VAL A 54 9.74 -6.87 -1.26
CA VAL A 54 11.10 -6.73 -1.80
C VAL A 54 12.08 -6.28 -0.72
N GLY A 55 11.72 -5.29 0.11
CA GLY A 55 12.55 -4.84 1.23
C GLY A 55 12.78 -5.94 2.27
N TRP A 56 11.75 -6.74 2.58
CA TRP A 56 11.87 -7.87 3.49
C TRP A 56 12.78 -8.97 2.93
N LEU A 57 12.64 -9.31 1.65
CA LEU A 57 13.53 -10.25 0.97
C LEU A 57 14.96 -9.72 0.92
N LEU A 58 15.17 -8.45 0.55
CA LEU A 58 16.50 -7.84 0.53
C LEU A 58 17.14 -7.86 1.92
N LYS A 59 16.39 -7.62 3.01
CA LYS A 59 16.91 -7.77 4.37
C LYS A 59 17.37 -9.20 4.67
N ALA A 60 16.68 -10.21 4.14
CA ALA A 60 17.08 -11.61 4.32
C ALA A 60 18.39 -11.95 3.57
N PHE A 61 18.68 -11.29 2.45
CA PHE A 61 19.91 -11.50 1.67
C PHE A 61 21.04 -10.51 2.01
N TRP A 62 20.71 -9.37 2.63
CA TRP A 62 21.66 -8.32 2.97
C TRP A 62 22.13 -8.52 4.42
N HIS A 63 23.26 -9.20 4.58
CA HIS A 63 24.06 -9.18 5.81
C HIS A 63 25.16 -8.11 5.68
N PRO A 64 24.96 -6.87 6.17
CA PRO A 64 26.02 -5.88 6.21
C PRO A 64 26.94 -6.23 7.38
N GLY A 65 27.94 -7.09 7.18
CA GLY A 65 28.89 -7.37 8.27
C GLY A 65 29.89 -8.51 8.14
N ALA A 66 29.78 -9.42 7.17
CA ALA A 66 30.67 -10.60 7.14
C ALA A 66 32.07 -10.37 6.52
N ARG A 67 32.47 -9.12 6.22
CA ARG A 67 33.71 -8.85 5.46
C ARG A 67 34.63 -7.78 6.06
N ALA A 68 34.65 -7.64 7.37
CA ALA A 68 35.62 -6.77 8.05
C ALA A 68 36.08 -7.41 9.37
N ARG A 69 36.94 -8.43 9.26
CA ARG A 69 37.94 -8.90 10.25
C ARG A 69 38.49 -10.25 9.76
N ARG A 70 39.43 -10.21 8.83
CA ARG A 70 40.57 -11.14 8.79
C ARG A 70 41.81 -10.33 9.04
#